data_AF-A0AA43RIJ5-F1
#
_entry.id   AF-A0AA43RIJ5-F1
#
_cell.length_a   1.000
_cell.length_b   1.000
_cell.length_c   1.000
_cell.angle_alpha   90.00
_cell.angle_beta   90.00
_cell.angle_gamma   90.00
#
_symmetry.space_group_name_H-M   'P 1'
#
loop_
_entity.id
_entity.type
_entity.pdbx_description
1 polymer ?
#
loop_
_entity_poly.entity_id
_entity_poly.type
_entity_poly.pdbx_seq_one_letter_code
_entity_poly.pdbx_strand_id
1 'polypeptide(L)'
;EAMEKIEAAGTPVVCINYSKGTEEMQVRSTEILGKLFQVEDRAQEIIDLYREKTHAIVERTSKITDKKTAFDEWLNIISSYREISKSGSPSGYLGLYMQEAGADDIINVFIEQNNDSDNTTMTMSLEFILDQDPEFYFPIGGERSGNSGDGLLMGYGVTEEEFLASAAGLLSSRPGFANINAVKNNNVYCIEDGILRTMHDYTVVEYMAKSMYPEEFEDIDPEQDFRDFAEKYLPMLPIDDGIFFYHLDLNQYGQ
;
A
#
# COMPACT_ATOMS: atom_id res chain seq x y z
N GLU A 1 6.74 24.58 16.23
CA GLU A 1 7.25 24.31 17.59
C GLU A 1 8.50 23.42 17.65
N ALA A 2 8.49 22.15 17.21
CA ALA A 2 9.68 21.29 17.29
C ALA A 2 10.86 21.78 16.42
N MET A 3 10.58 22.17 15.16
CA MET A 3 11.57 22.73 14.24
C MET A 3 12.23 24.00 14.77
N GLU A 4 11.43 24.94 15.28
CA GLU A 4 11.91 26.23 15.81
C GLU A 4 12.89 26.04 16.97
N LYS A 5 12.71 25.00 17.80
CA LYS A 5 13.64 24.66 18.88
C LYS A 5 14.99 24.13 18.35
N ILE A 6 14.97 23.36 17.26
CA ILE A 6 16.19 22.83 16.61
C ILE A 6 16.95 23.96 15.92
N GLU A 7 16.25 24.84 15.21
CA GLU A 7 16.83 26.02 14.56
C GLU A 7 17.42 27.00 15.59
N ALA A 8 16.73 27.23 16.71
CA ALA A 8 17.22 28.07 17.81
C ALA A 8 18.49 27.51 18.47
N ALA A 9 18.72 26.19 18.39
CA ALA A 9 19.95 25.54 18.82
C ALA A 9 21.09 25.64 17.78
N GLY A 10 20.88 26.35 16.67
CA GLY A 10 21.88 26.57 15.62
C GLY A 10 22.05 25.40 14.65
N THR A 11 21.10 24.46 14.63
CA THR A 11 21.12 23.31 13.71
C THR A 11 20.22 23.61 12.51
N PRO A 12 20.74 23.62 11.26
CA PRO A 12 19.92 23.78 10.07
C PRO A 12 18.88 22.66 9.95
N VAL A 13 17.65 23.03 9.60
CA VAL A 13 16.54 22.09 9.39
C VAL A 13 16.17 22.09 7.92
N VAL A 14 16.06 20.89 7.34
CA VAL A 14 15.60 20.67 5.98
C VAL A 14 14.40 19.73 6.05
N CYS A 15 13.29 20.12 5.43
CA CYS A 15 12.06 19.33 5.40
C CYS A 15 11.91 18.62 4.05
N ILE A 16 11.62 17.32 4.11
CA ILE A 16 11.20 16.47 2.98
C ILE A 16 9.78 15.97 3.25
N ASN A 17 9.06 15.55 2.22
CA ASN A 17 7.68 15.12 2.34
C ASN A 17 7.30 14.05 1.31
N TYR A 18 7.51 12.78 1.65
CA TYR A 18 6.93 11.65 0.89
C TYR A 18 5.49 11.35 1.31
N SER A 19 5.07 11.76 2.52
CA SER A 19 3.74 11.49 3.07
C SER A 19 2.60 12.16 2.31
N LYS A 20 2.87 13.18 1.49
CA LYS A 20 1.85 13.81 0.65
C LYS A 20 1.40 12.90 -0.51
N GLY A 21 2.21 11.91 -0.89
CA GLY A 21 1.87 10.91 -1.89
C GLY A 21 1.84 11.41 -3.34
N THR A 22 2.21 12.66 -3.63
CA THR A 22 2.23 13.18 -5.01
C THR A 22 3.62 13.06 -5.62
N GLU A 23 3.72 12.78 -6.92
CA GLU A 23 4.98 12.78 -7.67
C GLU A 23 5.78 14.05 -7.40
N GLU A 24 5.14 15.24 -7.45
CA GLU A 24 5.82 16.52 -7.22
C GLU A 24 6.58 16.53 -5.88
N MET A 25 5.95 16.04 -4.82
CA MET A 25 6.54 16.05 -3.49
C MET A 25 7.61 14.96 -3.31
N GLN A 26 7.42 13.78 -3.91
CA GLN A 26 8.42 12.72 -3.90
C GLN A 26 9.69 13.13 -4.67
N VAL A 27 9.51 13.68 -5.87
CA VAL A 27 10.62 14.19 -6.70
C VAL A 27 11.36 15.30 -5.98
N ARG A 28 10.65 16.33 -5.50
CA ARG A 28 11.28 17.46 -4.79
C ARG A 28 12.02 17.00 -3.53
N SER A 29 11.45 16.06 -2.79
CA SER A 29 12.10 15.48 -1.61
C SER A 29 13.38 14.74 -1.98
N THR A 30 13.36 13.98 -3.06
CA THR A 30 14.52 13.23 -3.58
C THR A 30 15.61 14.17 -4.09
N GLU A 31 15.25 15.24 -4.81
CA GLU A 31 16.20 16.28 -5.26
C GLU A 31 16.89 16.98 -4.08
N ILE A 32 16.14 17.28 -3.01
CA ILE A 32 16.68 17.87 -1.79
C ILE A 32 17.70 16.91 -1.15
N LEU A 33 17.37 15.62 -1.04
CA LEU A 33 18.29 14.61 -0.50
C LEU A 33 19.53 14.46 -1.37
N GLY A 34 19.37 14.45 -2.69
CA GLY A 34 20.48 14.43 -3.66
C GLY A 34 21.48 15.55 -3.42
N LYS A 35 20.98 16.80 -3.29
CA LYS A 35 21.82 17.97 -2.99
C LYS A 35 22.45 17.92 -1.61
N LEU A 36 21.71 17.48 -0.60
CA LEU A 36 22.18 17.42 0.78
C LEU A 36 23.34 16.43 0.94
N PHE A 37 23.26 15.29 0.25
CA PHE A 37 24.28 14.25 0.29
C PHE A 37 25.29 14.30 -0.85
N GLN A 38 25.21 15.30 -1.75
CA GLN A 38 26.08 15.49 -2.91
C GLN A 38 26.11 14.25 -3.84
N VAL A 39 24.91 13.73 -4.12
CA VAL A 39 24.65 12.55 -4.96
C VAL A 39 23.54 12.84 -5.98
N GLU A 40 23.54 14.03 -6.56
CA GLU A 40 22.50 14.53 -7.47
C GLU A 40 22.27 13.61 -8.67
N ASP A 41 23.32 13.05 -9.27
CA ASP A 41 23.20 12.12 -10.41
C ASP A 41 22.42 10.85 -10.01
N ARG A 42 22.68 10.31 -8.81
CA ARG A 42 21.95 9.14 -8.28
C ARG A 42 20.51 9.48 -7.93
N ALA A 43 20.27 10.68 -7.39
CA ALA A 43 18.92 11.15 -7.10
C ALA A 43 18.11 11.29 -8.39
N GLN A 44 18.71 11.86 -9.44
CA GLN A 44 18.06 12.00 -10.75
C GLN A 44 17.76 10.64 -11.38
N GLU A 45 18.69 9.69 -11.30
CA GLU A 45 18.48 8.33 -11.79
C GLU A 45 17.28 7.63 -11.13
N ILE A 46 17.13 7.76 -9.80
CA ILE A 46 15.99 7.22 -9.06
C ILE A 46 14.68 7.91 -9.46
N ILE A 47 14.71 9.24 -9.64
CA ILE A 47 13.55 10.03 -10.09
C ILE A 47 13.10 9.60 -11.49
N ASP A 48 14.05 9.40 -12.41
CA ASP A 48 13.75 9.01 -13.79
C ASP A 48 13.12 7.63 -13.83
N LEU A 49 13.68 6.65 -13.10
CA LEU A 49 13.11 5.31 -12.97
C LEU A 49 11.69 5.35 -12.39
N TYR A 50 11.50 6.08 -11.29
CA TYR A 50 10.20 6.24 -10.65
C TYR A 50 9.15 6.78 -11.64
N ARG A 51 9.47 7.87 -12.36
CA ARG A 51 8.55 8.47 -13.34
C ARG A 51 8.26 7.52 -14.49
N GLU A 52 9.28 6.88 -15.04
CA GLU A 52 9.12 5.92 -16.13
C GLU A 52 8.13 4.83 -15.75
N LYS A 53 8.34 4.18 -14.60
CA LYS A 53 7.50 3.08 -14.12
C LYS A 53 6.09 3.55 -13.77
N THR A 54 5.95 4.61 -12.96
CA THR A 54 4.65 5.17 -12.55
C THR A 54 3.82 5.64 -13.75
N HIS A 55 4.43 6.33 -14.72
CA HIS A 55 3.69 6.81 -15.89
C HIS A 55 3.28 5.66 -16.81
N ALA A 56 4.13 4.64 -16.97
CA ALA A 56 3.81 3.46 -17.77
C ALA A 56 2.60 2.68 -17.20
N ILE A 57 2.57 2.46 -15.88
CA ILE A 57 1.46 1.75 -15.23
C ILE A 57 0.16 2.58 -15.31
N VAL A 58 0.21 3.87 -14.99
CA VAL A 58 -0.96 4.77 -15.05
C VAL A 58 -1.50 4.92 -16.48
N GLU A 59 -0.62 5.00 -17.48
CA GLU A 59 -1.07 5.04 -18.88
C GLU A 59 -1.82 3.75 -19.26
N ARG A 60 -1.32 2.58 -18.81
CA ARG A 60 -1.95 1.30 -19.13
C ARG A 60 -3.28 1.14 -18.40
N THR A 61 -3.34 1.42 -17.10
CA THR A 61 -4.59 1.33 -16.31
C THR A 61 -5.64 2.33 -16.77
N SER A 62 -5.25 3.48 -17.34
CA SER A 62 -6.19 4.45 -17.92
C SER A 62 -7.03 3.90 -19.10
N LYS A 63 -6.57 2.81 -19.73
CA LYS A 63 -7.24 2.16 -20.86
C LYS A 63 -8.20 1.05 -20.41
N ILE A 64 -8.21 0.69 -19.12
CA ILE A 64 -9.10 -0.31 -18.55
C ILE A 64 -10.51 0.28 -18.43
N THR A 65 -11.48 -0.38 -19.06
CA THR A 65 -12.89 0.03 -19.04
C THR A 65 -13.75 -0.80 -18.08
N ASP A 66 -13.43 -2.09 -17.92
CA ASP A 66 -14.11 -2.99 -16.99
C ASP A 66 -13.38 -3.00 -15.65
N LYS A 67 -13.57 -1.94 -14.87
CA LYS A 67 -12.87 -1.79 -13.59
C LYS A 67 -13.38 -2.78 -12.55
N LYS A 68 -12.48 -3.31 -11.72
CA LYS A 68 -12.80 -4.22 -10.62
C LYS A 68 -13.07 -3.46 -9.33
N THR A 69 -14.11 -3.87 -8.61
CA THR A 69 -14.38 -3.28 -7.29
C THR A 69 -13.36 -3.78 -6.28
N ALA A 70 -12.86 -2.87 -5.44
CA ALA A 70 -11.82 -3.22 -4.50
C ALA A 70 -11.92 -2.47 -3.17
N PHE A 71 -11.28 -3.02 -2.14
CA PHE A 71 -11.23 -2.48 -0.79
C PHE A 71 -9.79 -2.57 -0.25
N ASP A 72 -9.23 -1.47 0.24
CA ASP A 72 -7.95 -1.44 0.97
C ASP A 72 -8.18 -1.27 2.48
N GLU A 73 -7.27 -1.78 3.33
CA GLU A 73 -7.39 -1.60 4.77
C GLU A 73 -6.04 -1.64 5.50
N TRP A 74 -5.72 -0.62 6.31
CA TRP A 74 -4.53 -0.66 7.18
C TRP A 74 -4.68 -1.56 8.39
N LEU A 75 -4.20 -2.80 8.29
CA LEU A 75 -4.16 -3.76 9.40
C LEU A 75 -2.92 -3.61 10.29
N ASN A 76 -1.95 -2.76 9.93
CA ASN A 76 -0.76 -2.53 10.77
C ASN A 76 -0.96 -1.55 11.93
N ILE A 77 -2.16 -0.94 12.04
CA ILE A 77 -2.51 0.02 13.10
C ILE A 77 -3.66 -0.43 14.00
N ILE A 78 -4.22 -1.62 13.77
CA ILE A 78 -5.34 -2.12 14.58
C ILE A 78 -4.84 -2.71 15.91
N SER A 79 -5.74 -2.74 16.88
CA SER A 79 -5.54 -3.46 18.14
C SER A 79 -6.27 -4.80 18.17
N SER A 80 -7.29 -4.97 17.32
CA SER A 80 -8.01 -6.23 17.14
C SER A 80 -8.64 -6.33 15.75
N TYR A 81 -8.71 -7.54 15.18
CA TYR A 81 -9.43 -7.80 13.93
C TYR A 81 -10.95 -7.58 14.02
N ARG A 82 -11.49 -7.41 15.23
CA ARG A 82 -12.89 -6.99 15.45
C ARG A 82 -13.16 -5.57 14.96
N GLU A 83 -12.12 -4.76 14.85
CA GLU A 83 -12.18 -3.41 14.32
C GLU A 83 -12.02 -3.48 12.78
N ILE A 84 -12.82 -2.70 12.07
CA ILE A 84 -12.52 -2.34 10.68
C ILE A 84 -11.65 -1.10 10.74
N SER A 85 -10.49 -1.15 10.08
CA SER A 85 -9.51 -0.08 10.09
C SER A 85 -9.83 0.99 9.06
N LYS A 86 -8.84 1.82 8.77
CA LYS A 86 -8.92 2.89 7.78
C LYS A 86 -8.62 2.37 6.38
N SER A 87 -9.38 2.86 5.41
CA SER A 87 -9.15 2.82 3.97
C SER A 87 -8.75 4.23 3.49
N GLY A 88 -7.97 4.32 2.42
CA GLY A 88 -7.50 5.59 1.87
C GLY A 88 -8.49 6.22 0.90
N SER A 89 -8.82 7.50 1.07
CA SER A 89 -9.60 8.22 0.05
C SER A 89 -8.73 8.59 -1.16
N PRO A 90 -9.30 9.04 -2.30
CA PRO A 90 -8.50 9.52 -3.44
C PRO A 90 -7.57 10.69 -3.13
N SER A 91 -7.77 11.38 -2.00
CA SER A 91 -6.86 12.44 -1.54
C SER A 91 -5.76 11.92 -0.59
N GLY A 92 -5.83 10.64 -0.20
CA GLY A 92 -4.82 9.89 0.53
C GLY A 92 -4.04 8.93 -0.38
N TYR A 93 -2.90 8.46 0.11
CA TYR A 93 -1.95 7.69 -0.72
C TYR A 93 -2.45 6.29 -1.09
N LEU A 94 -3.11 5.54 -0.19
CA LEU A 94 -3.67 4.24 -0.59
C LEU A 94 -4.77 4.38 -1.64
N GLY A 95 -5.70 5.33 -1.47
CA GLY A 95 -6.73 5.59 -2.48
C GLY A 95 -6.15 6.09 -3.80
N LEU A 96 -5.04 6.85 -3.75
CA LEU A 96 -4.28 7.19 -4.96
C LEU A 96 -3.69 5.95 -5.64
N TYR A 97 -3.05 5.04 -4.91
CA TYR A 97 -2.52 3.80 -5.49
C TYR A 97 -3.64 2.93 -6.09
N MET A 98 -4.79 2.83 -5.41
CA MET A 98 -5.98 2.14 -5.92
C MET A 98 -6.47 2.78 -7.22
N GLN A 99 -6.51 4.11 -7.29
CA GLN A 99 -6.88 4.85 -8.50
C GLN A 99 -5.87 4.61 -9.64
N GLU A 100 -4.58 4.70 -9.36
CA GLU A 100 -3.49 4.49 -10.33
C GLU A 100 -3.43 3.05 -10.81
N ALA A 101 -3.79 2.08 -9.96
CA ALA A 101 -3.94 0.67 -10.30
C ALA A 101 -5.20 0.37 -11.10
N GLY A 102 -6.09 1.35 -11.28
CA GLY A 102 -7.32 1.20 -12.06
C GLY A 102 -8.47 0.55 -11.30
N ALA A 103 -8.47 0.53 -9.97
CA ALA A 103 -9.58 0.01 -9.18
C ALA A 103 -10.83 0.89 -9.27
N ASP A 104 -11.99 0.28 -9.02
CA ASP A 104 -13.21 0.95 -8.58
C ASP A 104 -13.32 0.79 -7.05
N ASP A 105 -12.67 1.70 -6.32
CA ASP A 105 -12.55 1.61 -4.86
C ASP A 105 -13.87 1.93 -4.16
N ILE A 106 -14.34 1.01 -3.30
CA ILE A 106 -15.61 1.13 -2.58
C ILE A 106 -15.66 2.33 -1.64
N ILE A 107 -14.51 2.89 -1.23
CA ILE A 107 -14.48 4.10 -0.40
C ILE A 107 -15.07 5.32 -1.14
N ASN A 108 -15.02 5.34 -2.48
CA ASN A 108 -15.60 6.43 -3.26
C ASN A 108 -17.12 6.48 -3.09
N VAL A 109 -17.77 5.31 -3.08
CA VAL A 109 -19.21 5.20 -2.80
C VAL A 109 -19.51 5.69 -1.38
N PHE A 110 -18.67 5.34 -0.40
CA PHE A 110 -18.83 5.79 0.98
C PHE A 110 -18.71 7.32 1.10
N ILE A 111 -17.73 7.93 0.45
CA ILE A 111 -17.50 9.38 0.42
C ILE A 111 -18.71 10.11 -0.17
N GLU A 112 -19.23 9.63 -1.30
CA GLU A 112 -20.40 10.22 -1.95
C GLU A 112 -21.64 10.16 -1.06
N GLN A 113 -21.87 9.03 -0.39
CA GLN A 113 -23.02 8.85 0.52
C GLN A 113 -22.94 9.74 1.77
N ASN A 114 -21.73 10.04 2.25
CA ASN A 114 -21.50 10.81 3.47
C ASN A 114 -21.11 12.28 3.23
N ASN A 115 -20.88 12.66 1.97
CA ASN A 115 -20.43 14.00 1.57
C ASN A 115 -19.17 14.47 2.33
N ASP A 116 -18.17 13.58 2.44
CA ASP A 116 -16.92 13.81 3.18
C ASP A 116 -15.70 13.63 2.27
N SER A 117 -15.35 14.70 1.53
CA SER A 117 -14.22 14.73 0.60
C SER A 117 -12.93 15.26 1.20
N ASP A 118 -12.94 15.70 2.46
CA ASP A 118 -11.82 16.42 3.07
C ASP A 118 -10.85 15.48 3.82
N ASN A 119 -11.32 14.27 4.18
CA ASN A 119 -10.53 13.29 4.89
C ASN A 119 -9.71 12.42 3.92
N THR A 120 -8.41 12.28 4.20
CA THR A 120 -7.50 11.42 3.43
C THR A 120 -7.66 9.93 3.72
N THR A 121 -8.33 9.59 4.83
CA THR A 121 -8.50 8.22 5.32
C THR A 121 -9.84 8.12 6.05
N MET A 122 -10.59 7.04 5.87
CA MET A 122 -11.90 6.86 6.51
C MET A 122 -12.10 5.41 6.95
N THR A 123 -12.98 5.20 7.92
CA THR A 123 -13.38 3.85 8.37
C THR A 123 -14.79 3.56 7.87
N MET A 124 -14.92 2.52 7.06
CA MET A 124 -16.22 2.00 6.61
C MET A 124 -16.75 0.97 7.61
N SER A 125 -18.07 0.86 7.75
CA SER A 125 -18.66 -0.18 8.60
C SER A 125 -18.51 -1.55 7.92
N LEU A 126 -18.46 -2.63 8.72
CA LEU A 126 -18.49 -3.99 8.18
C LEU A 126 -19.73 -4.22 7.31
N GLU A 127 -20.89 -3.74 7.74
CA GLU A 127 -22.14 -3.84 6.97
C GLU A 127 -22.02 -3.17 5.59
N PHE A 128 -21.41 -1.99 5.52
CA PHE A 128 -21.16 -1.32 4.24
C PHE A 128 -20.26 -2.15 3.33
N ILE A 129 -19.15 -2.70 3.86
CA ILE A 129 -18.25 -3.53 3.07
C ILE A 129 -18.95 -4.80 2.56
N LEU A 130 -19.80 -5.42 3.39
CA LEU A 130 -20.59 -6.60 2.99
C LEU A 130 -21.63 -6.26 1.91
N ASP A 131 -22.23 -5.07 1.96
CA ASP A 131 -23.19 -4.59 0.95
C ASP A 131 -22.52 -4.24 -0.38
N GLN A 132 -21.34 -3.62 -0.34
CA GLN A 132 -20.56 -3.31 -1.54
C GLN A 132 -19.92 -4.55 -2.20
N ASP A 133 -19.71 -5.63 -1.43
CA ASP A 133 -19.24 -6.95 -1.91
C ASP A 133 -18.04 -6.89 -2.89
N PRO A 134 -16.89 -6.30 -2.46
CA PRO A 134 -15.78 -6.02 -3.35
C PRO A 134 -15.19 -7.29 -3.97
N GLU A 135 -14.75 -7.20 -5.23
CA GLU A 135 -14.10 -8.30 -5.95
C GLU A 135 -12.66 -8.57 -5.49
N PHE A 136 -11.97 -7.53 -4.97
CA PHE A 136 -10.59 -7.60 -4.47
C PHE A 136 -10.44 -6.94 -3.10
N TYR A 137 -9.55 -7.49 -2.28
CA TYR A 137 -9.19 -6.95 -0.97
C TYR A 137 -7.68 -6.79 -0.84
N PHE A 138 -7.23 -5.58 -0.51
CA PHE A 138 -5.83 -5.20 -0.35
C PHE A 138 -5.51 -4.83 1.11
N PRO A 139 -5.34 -5.82 1.99
CA PRO A 139 -4.92 -5.58 3.37
C PRO A 139 -3.47 -5.09 3.44
N ILE A 140 -3.24 -4.02 4.19
CA ILE A 140 -1.92 -3.44 4.39
C ILE A 140 -1.37 -3.85 5.75
N GLY A 141 -0.32 -4.67 5.73
CA GLY A 141 0.38 -5.18 6.91
C GLY A 141 1.66 -4.40 7.23
N GLY A 142 2.37 -4.82 8.27
CA GLY A 142 3.69 -4.28 8.60
C GLY A 142 4.16 -4.64 10.01
N GLU A 143 5.40 -4.28 10.33
CA GLU A 143 6.09 -4.67 11.57
C GLU A 143 5.33 -4.27 12.85
N ARG A 144 4.53 -3.20 12.80
CA ARG A 144 3.74 -2.72 13.95
C ARG A 144 2.74 -3.74 14.46
N SER A 145 2.24 -4.62 13.61
CA SER A 145 1.31 -5.70 13.99
C SER A 145 1.89 -6.69 15.01
N GLY A 146 3.22 -6.79 15.10
CA GLY A 146 3.88 -7.63 16.11
C GLY A 146 3.63 -7.20 17.57
N ASN A 147 3.12 -5.98 17.79
CA ASN A 147 2.92 -5.42 19.14
C ASN A 147 1.47 -5.56 19.67
N SER A 148 0.50 -5.89 18.82
CA SER A 148 -0.94 -5.83 19.13
C SER A 148 -1.61 -7.20 19.31
N GLY A 149 -0.96 -8.30 18.94
CA GLY A 149 -1.52 -9.65 18.99
C GLY A 149 -2.48 -9.98 17.83
N ASP A 150 -3.22 -8.98 17.33
CA ASP A 150 -3.98 -9.00 16.08
C ASP A 150 -3.40 -7.95 15.11
N GLY A 151 -3.40 -8.26 13.81
CA GLY A 151 -2.83 -7.43 12.74
C GLY A 151 -1.99 -8.27 11.78
N LEU A 152 -1.74 -7.76 10.58
CA LEU A 152 -1.03 -8.49 9.54
C LEU A 152 0.48 -8.21 9.60
N LEU A 153 1.26 -9.13 10.15
CA LEU A 153 2.70 -8.99 10.30
C LEU A 153 3.41 -9.19 8.96
N MET A 154 4.10 -8.16 8.49
CA MET A 154 4.86 -8.14 7.23
C MET A 154 6.13 -7.31 7.41
N GLY A 155 7.07 -7.39 6.48
CA GLY A 155 8.33 -6.66 6.51
C GLY A 155 9.56 -7.56 6.53
N TYR A 156 10.72 -6.95 6.78
CA TYR A 156 12.01 -7.64 6.83
C TYR A 156 12.07 -8.66 7.96
N GLY A 157 12.66 -9.81 7.71
CA GLY A 157 12.85 -10.90 8.67
C GLY A 157 11.56 -11.63 9.08
N VAL A 158 10.41 -11.26 8.52
CA VAL A 158 9.15 -11.97 8.75
C VAL A 158 9.12 -13.21 7.87
N THR A 159 8.87 -14.36 8.48
CA THR A 159 8.68 -15.62 7.77
C THR A 159 7.23 -15.79 7.31
N GLU A 160 7.01 -16.63 6.29
CA GLU A 160 5.65 -17.01 5.87
C GLU A 160 4.82 -17.61 7.02
N GLU A 161 5.45 -18.43 7.87
CA GLU A 161 4.78 -19.02 9.04
C GLU A 161 4.26 -17.93 10.00
N GLU A 162 5.10 -16.93 10.31
CA GLU A 162 4.71 -15.82 11.18
C GLU A 162 3.63 -14.94 10.55
N PHE A 163 3.74 -14.65 9.25
CA PHE A 163 2.73 -13.92 8.50
C PHE A 163 1.37 -14.64 8.56
N LEU A 164 1.34 -15.93 8.22
CA LEU A 164 0.11 -16.73 8.23
C LEU A 164 -0.48 -16.84 9.64
N ALA A 165 0.36 -17.04 10.66
CA ALA A 165 -0.08 -17.04 12.05
C ALA A 165 -0.74 -15.70 12.44
N SER A 166 -0.21 -14.57 11.97
CA SER A 166 -0.78 -13.24 12.22
C SER A 166 -2.11 -12.99 11.50
N ALA A 167 -2.37 -13.67 10.38
CA ALA A 167 -3.61 -13.54 9.59
C ALA A 167 -4.79 -14.36 10.16
N ALA A 168 -4.53 -15.37 10.98
CA ALA A 168 -5.53 -16.37 11.40
C ALA A 168 -6.77 -15.79 12.10
N GLY A 169 -6.64 -14.64 12.77
CA GLY A 169 -7.73 -13.98 13.49
C GLY A 169 -8.71 -13.19 12.60
N LEU A 170 -8.36 -12.94 11.33
CA LEU A 170 -9.06 -11.97 10.48
C LEU A 170 -10.51 -12.36 10.20
N LEU A 171 -10.74 -13.57 9.66
CA LEU A 171 -12.10 -14.03 9.32
C LEU A 171 -12.94 -14.30 10.57
N SER A 172 -12.38 -14.98 11.56
CA SER A 172 -13.11 -15.38 12.76
C SER A 172 -13.63 -14.19 13.59
N SER A 173 -12.97 -13.03 13.46
CA SER A 173 -13.34 -11.79 14.15
C SER A 173 -14.37 -10.95 13.39
N ARG A 174 -14.68 -11.27 12.13
CA ARG A 174 -15.52 -10.45 11.23
C ARG A 174 -16.67 -11.27 10.64
N PRO A 175 -17.80 -11.41 11.36
CA PRO A 175 -18.94 -12.21 10.90
C PRO A 175 -19.42 -11.79 9.51
N GLY A 176 -19.57 -12.76 8.61
CA GLY A 176 -20.00 -12.52 7.23
C GLY A 176 -18.90 -12.11 6.27
N PHE A 177 -17.72 -11.69 6.75
CA PHE A 177 -16.62 -11.24 5.88
C PHE A 177 -16.09 -12.36 4.98
N ALA A 178 -16.18 -13.63 5.41
CA ALA A 178 -15.89 -14.79 4.58
C ALA A 178 -16.79 -14.93 3.34
N ASN A 179 -17.93 -14.22 3.28
CA ASN A 179 -18.89 -14.29 2.19
C ASN A 179 -18.70 -13.22 1.11
N ILE A 180 -17.77 -12.27 1.27
CA ILE A 180 -17.50 -11.28 0.20
C ILE A 180 -16.79 -11.93 -0.97
N ASN A 181 -16.97 -11.40 -2.18
CA ASN A 181 -16.38 -11.95 -3.41
C ASN A 181 -14.86 -12.05 -3.33
N ALA A 182 -14.19 -11.03 -2.77
CA ALA A 182 -12.74 -11.06 -2.58
C ALA A 182 -12.26 -12.30 -1.82
N VAL A 183 -12.95 -12.72 -0.76
CA VAL A 183 -12.55 -13.91 0.02
C VAL A 183 -12.94 -15.20 -0.70
N LYS A 184 -14.20 -15.32 -1.15
CA LYS A 184 -14.71 -16.52 -1.82
C LYS A 184 -13.91 -16.90 -3.07
N ASN A 185 -13.42 -15.89 -3.79
CA ASN A 185 -12.68 -16.07 -5.05
C ASN A 185 -11.17 -16.06 -4.86
N ASN A 186 -10.67 -16.02 -3.62
CA ASN A 186 -9.24 -15.96 -3.32
C ASN A 186 -8.54 -14.74 -3.96
N ASN A 187 -9.13 -13.56 -3.84
CA ASN A 187 -8.62 -12.29 -4.36
C ASN A 187 -8.18 -11.36 -3.21
N VAL A 188 -7.36 -11.88 -2.28
CA VAL A 188 -6.85 -11.13 -1.14
C VAL A 188 -5.34 -10.97 -1.28
N TYR A 189 -4.88 -9.75 -1.49
CA TYR A 189 -3.50 -9.44 -1.85
C TYR A 189 -2.89 -8.46 -0.85
N CYS A 190 -2.00 -8.97 -0.01
CA CYS A 190 -1.39 -8.25 1.09
C CYS A 190 -0.18 -7.44 0.65
N ILE A 191 -0.03 -6.26 1.24
CA ILE A 191 1.03 -5.30 0.91
C ILE A 191 1.63 -4.75 2.20
N GLU A 192 2.94 -4.62 2.25
CA GLU A 192 3.67 -4.10 3.41
C GLU A 192 3.65 -2.55 3.46
N ASP A 193 3.46 -1.95 4.65
CA ASP A 193 3.31 -0.49 4.83
C ASP A 193 4.62 0.30 4.63
N GLY A 194 5.77 -0.32 4.90
CA GLY A 194 7.11 0.26 4.78
C GLY A 194 7.58 0.50 3.34
N ILE A 195 7.01 -0.20 2.35
CA ILE A 195 7.25 0.06 0.93
C ILE A 195 6.35 1.16 0.35
N LEU A 196 5.34 1.63 1.12
CA LEU A 196 4.48 2.75 0.73
C LEU A 196 5.18 4.10 0.94
N ARG A 197 4.89 5.09 0.09
CA ARG A 197 5.46 6.45 0.15
C ARG A 197 6.98 6.44 -0.03
N THR A 198 7.46 5.64 -0.96
CA THR A 198 8.88 5.47 -1.29
C THR A 198 9.12 5.77 -2.77
N MET A 199 10.38 5.84 -3.21
CA MET A 199 10.70 5.98 -4.64
C MET A 199 10.52 4.68 -5.45
N HIS A 200 10.01 3.62 -4.83
CA HIS A 200 9.68 2.35 -5.47
C HIS A 200 8.22 1.93 -5.22
N ASP A 201 7.36 2.85 -4.76
CA ASP A 201 5.95 2.56 -4.53
C ASP A 201 5.16 2.35 -5.84
N TYR A 202 5.77 2.59 -7.01
CA TYR A 202 5.25 2.12 -8.30
C TYR A 202 5.04 0.59 -8.31
N THR A 203 5.87 -0.17 -7.58
CA THR A 203 5.73 -1.64 -7.46
C THR A 203 4.45 -2.03 -6.74
N VAL A 204 3.95 -1.18 -5.84
CA VAL A 204 2.67 -1.36 -5.15
C VAL A 204 1.52 -1.20 -6.13
N VAL A 205 1.58 -0.18 -6.99
CA VAL A 205 0.59 0.07 -8.04
C VAL A 205 0.60 -1.07 -9.07
N GLU A 206 1.79 -1.52 -9.48
CA GLU A 206 1.96 -2.69 -10.36
C GLU A 206 1.36 -3.96 -9.74
N TYR A 207 1.60 -4.21 -8.45
CA TYR A 207 1.06 -5.37 -7.74
C TYR A 207 -0.47 -5.33 -7.66
N MET A 208 -1.07 -4.20 -7.30
CA MET A 208 -2.52 -4.02 -7.28
C MET A 208 -3.12 -4.21 -8.69
N ALA A 209 -2.53 -3.56 -9.70
CA ALA A 209 -3.02 -3.61 -11.08
C ALA A 209 -2.91 -5.02 -11.68
N LYS A 210 -1.77 -5.70 -11.51
CA LYS A 210 -1.56 -7.08 -11.98
C LYS A 210 -2.50 -8.06 -11.28
N SER A 211 -2.76 -7.86 -9.99
CA SER A 211 -3.71 -8.70 -9.24
C SER A 211 -5.12 -8.59 -9.80
N MET A 212 -5.58 -7.38 -10.15
CA MET A 212 -6.91 -7.14 -10.72
C MET A 212 -7.02 -7.51 -12.20
N TYR A 213 -5.95 -7.32 -12.96
CA TYR A 213 -5.93 -7.43 -14.43
C TYR A 213 -4.73 -8.27 -14.92
N PRO A 214 -4.63 -9.56 -14.55
CA PRO A 214 -3.42 -10.35 -14.79
C PRO A 214 -3.04 -10.50 -16.26
N GLU A 215 -4.02 -10.52 -17.17
CA GLU A 215 -3.78 -10.62 -18.63
C GLU A 215 -3.19 -9.33 -19.23
N GLU A 216 -3.56 -8.16 -18.69
CA GLU A 216 -3.10 -6.84 -19.19
C GLU A 216 -1.68 -6.49 -18.69
N PHE A 217 -1.21 -7.21 -17.67
CA PHE A 217 0.05 -7.01 -16.98
C PHE A 217 0.88 -8.30 -16.91
N GLU A 218 0.75 -9.18 -17.90
CA GLU A 218 1.52 -10.43 -17.96
C GLU A 218 3.05 -10.19 -18.02
N ASP A 219 3.46 -9.05 -18.59
CA ASP A 219 4.85 -8.60 -18.77
C ASP A 219 5.46 -7.89 -17.55
N ILE A 220 4.66 -7.56 -16.54
CA ILE A 220 5.13 -6.89 -15.31
C ILE A 220 5.32 -7.91 -14.20
N ASP A 221 6.44 -7.84 -13.48
CA ASP A 221 6.66 -8.60 -12.25
C ASP A 221 6.98 -7.61 -11.11
N PRO A 222 5.98 -7.23 -10.29
CA PRO A 222 6.15 -6.21 -9.26
C PRO A 222 7.13 -6.64 -8.15
N GLU A 223 7.19 -7.94 -7.85
CA GLU A 223 8.13 -8.47 -6.85
C GLU A 223 9.56 -8.41 -7.38
N GLN A 224 9.77 -8.75 -8.65
CA GLN A 224 11.07 -8.63 -9.28
C GLN A 224 11.49 -7.16 -9.46
N ASP A 225 10.58 -6.28 -9.87
CA ASP A 225 10.86 -4.84 -9.98
C ASP A 225 11.23 -4.21 -8.63
N PHE A 226 10.60 -4.66 -7.54
CA PHE A 226 10.98 -4.30 -6.18
C PHE A 226 12.39 -4.81 -5.81
N ARG A 227 12.69 -6.08 -6.11
CA ARG A 227 14.04 -6.66 -5.89
C ARG A 227 15.11 -5.91 -6.67
N ASP A 228 14.88 -5.65 -7.96
CA ASP A 228 15.81 -4.92 -8.83
C ASP A 228 16.11 -3.52 -8.30
N PHE A 229 15.07 -2.81 -7.81
CA PHE A 229 15.26 -1.50 -7.17
C PHE A 229 16.11 -1.64 -5.90
N ALA A 230 15.79 -2.59 -5.03
CA ALA A 230 16.48 -2.79 -3.76
C ALA A 230 17.94 -3.23 -3.94
N GLU A 231 18.23 -4.15 -4.86
CA GLU A 231 19.59 -4.59 -5.17
C GLU A 231 20.47 -3.42 -5.63
N LYS A 232 19.91 -2.53 -6.46
CA LYS A 232 20.62 -1.39 -7.02
C LYS A 232 20.80 -0.26 -6.02
N TYR A 233 19.75 0.10 -5.28
CA TYR A 233 19.72 1.33 -4.49
C TYR A 233 19.78 1.10 -2.97
N LEU A 234 19.45 -0.10 -2.48
CA LEU A 234 19.39 -0.47 -1.07
C LEU A 234 20.20 -1.74 -0.72
N PRO A 235 21.45 -1.89 -1.21
CA PRO A 235 22.19 -3.18 -1.18
C PRO A 235 22.54 -3.71 0.22
N MET A 236 22.28 -2.95 1.28
CA MET A 236 22.53 -3.35 2.67
C MET A 236 21.29 -3.97 3.34
N LEU A 237 20.11 -3.87 2.72
CA LEU A 237 18.88 -4.45 3.25
C LEU A 237 18.76 -5.91 2.80
N PRO A 238 18.28 -6.82 3.67
CA PRO A 238 18.16 -8.23 3.32
C PRO A 238 16.86 -8.45 2.55
N ILE A 239 16.82 -8.04 1.27
CA ILE A 239 15.58 -8.03 0.46
C ILE A 239 14.96 -9.43 0.25
N ASP A 240 15.78 -10.47 0.33
CA ASP A 240 15.33 -11.87 0.24
C ASP A 240 14.80 -12.42 1.58
N ASP A 241 14.92 -11.65 2.65
CA ASP A 241 14.49 -12.03 4.00
C ASP A 241 13.33 -11.12 4.44
N GLY A 242 12.10 -11.50 4.08
CA GLY A 242 10.90 -10.79 4.47
C GLY A 242 9.68 -11.08 3.59
N ILE A 243 8.53 -10.55 4.01
CA ILE A 243 7.26 -10.61 3.27
C ILE A 243 6.83 -9.18 2.95
N PHE A 244 6.84 -8.79 1.67
CA PHE A 244 6.48 -7.44 1.20
C PHE A 244 5.18 -7.42 0.39
N PHE A 245 5.00 -8.45 -0.42
CA PHE A 245 3.79 -8.75 -1.16
C PHE A 245 3.41 -10.20 -0.84
N TYR A 246 2.11 -10.48 -0.71
CA TYR A 246 1.65 -11.85 -0.48
C TYR A 246 0.23 -12.07 -1.01
N HIS A 247 -0.02 -13.19 -1.69
CA HIS A 247 -1.37 -13.61 -2.09
C HIS A 247 -1.94 -14.53 -1.02
N LEU A 248 -2.86 -14.01 -0.20
CA LEU A 248 -3.35 -14.68 1.01
C LEU A 248 -4.63 -15.47 0.72
N ASP A 249 -4.55 -16.80 0.77
CA ASP A 249 -5.75 -17.64 0.78
C ASP A 249 -6.42 -17.62 2.15
N LEU A 250 -7.40 -16.74 2.33
CA LEU A 250 -8.17 -16.68 3.58
C LEU A 250 -9.11 -17.90 3.77
N ASN A 251 -9.43 -18.66 2.71
CA ASN A 251 -10.32 -19.82 2.82
C ASN A 251 -9.70 -20.95 3.65
N GLN A 252 -8.37 -20.97 3.79
CA GLN A 252 -7.68 -21.92 4.67
C GLN A 252 -8.04 -21.73 6.15
N TYR A 253 -8.57 -20.56 6.55
CA TYR A 253 -9.02 -20.27 7.91
C TYR A 253 -10.54 -20.36 8.09
N GLY A 254 -11.30 -20.55 6.99
CA GLY A 254 -12.75 -20.46 6.95
C GLY A 254 -13.52 -21.74 7.25
N GLN A 255 -12.92 -22.74 7.92
CA GLN A 255 -13.59 -23.98 8.36
C GLN A 255 -13.95 -23.99 9.85
#